data_AF-A0A7H1AS42-F1
#
_entry.id   AF-A0A7H1AS42-F1
#
_cell.length_a   1.000
_cell.length_b   1.000
_cell.length_c   1.000
_cell.angle_alpha   90.00
_cell.angle_beta   90.00
_cell.angle_gamma   90.00
#
_symmetry.space_group_name_H-M   'P 1'
#
loop_
_entity.id
_entity.type
_entity.pdbx_description
1 polymer ?
#
loop_
_entity_poly.entity_id
_entity_poly.type
_entity_poly.pdbx_seq_one_letter_code
_entity_poly.pdbx_strand_id
1 'polypeptide(L)'
;MRCVRPALRLLAAMTVLAALAACAGRPTRPGGDLPPLRLSPASLQGTLALQQQLHFRFGRVERDLDALLEADDAQVQLLVQAMGQTGFRVRWDGQHLDEQRAPWLPRQVRAERVLDDLQFALWPTAAIAAVLPAEWTVTDDGEHRRLQHAGQEALHLQRHADGSLQLDNLREGYSLTIRSVDGAAAPAQETPR
;
A
#
# COMPACT_ATOMS: atom_id res chain seq x y z
N MET A 1 57.47 -6.67 42.01
CA MET A 1 56.82 -5.57 41.27
C MET A 1 55.51 -6.06 40.67
N ARG A 2 54.41 -5.42 41.10
CA ARG A 2 53.07 -5.24 40.51
C ARG A 2 52.69 -6.11 39.30
N CYS A 3 51.67 -6.97 39.37
CA CYS A 3 50.21 -6.72 39.44
C CYS A 3 49.52 -6.83 38.07
N VAL A 4 48.50 -7.70 38.03
CA VAL A 4 47.23 -7.57 37.27
C VAL A 4 47.34 -7.52 35.75
N ARG A 5 47.36 -8.65 35.03
CA ARG A 5 47.05 -8.67 33.57
C ARG A 5 46.31 -9.88 32.94
N PRO A 6 45.92 -10.99 33.62
CA PRO A 6 45.12 -12.01 32.93
C PRO A 6 43.61 -11.72 32.98
N ALA A 7 43.09 -11.15 34.09
CA ALA A 7 41.66 -10.89 34.27
C ALA A 7 41.11 -9.82 33.29
N LEU A 8 41.92 -8.81 32.93
CA LEU A 8 41.50 -7.74 32.02
C LEU A 8 41.32 -8.22 30.56
N ARG A 9 42.07 -9.27 30.14
CA ARG A 9 41.95 -9.85 28.80
C ARG A 9 40.69 -10.71 28.64
N LEU A 10 40.27 -11.40 29.70
CA LEU A 10 39.02 -12.17 29.70
C LEU A 10 37.77 -11.27 29.71
N LEU A 11 37.81 -10.15 30.44
CA LEU A 11 36.74 -9.15 30.42
C LEU A 11 36.56 -8.45 29.07
N ALA A 12 37.67 -8.18 28.35
CA ALA A 12 37.63 -7.64 27.00
C ALA A 12 37.09 -8.64 25.95
N ALA A 13 37.35 -9.94 26.14
CA ALA A 13 36.82 -10.97 25.24
C ALA A 13 35.30 -11.19 25.43
N MET A 14 34.79 -11.07 26.66
CA MET A 14 33.35 -11.18 26.93
C MET A 14 32.52 -9.99 26.42
N THR A 15 33.08 -8.77 26.43
CA THR A 15 32.38 -7.58 25.91
C THR A 15 32.27 -7.58 24.39
N VAL A 16 33.24 -8.15 23.68
CA VAL A 16 33.17 -8.31 22.21
C VAL A 16 32.10 -9.33 21.82
N LEU A 17 31.95 -10.46 22.53
CA LEU A 17 30.92 -11.46 22.20
C LEU A 17 29.48 -10.95 22.40
N ALA A 18 29.25 -10.03 23.35
CA ALA A 18 27.91 -9.45 23.58
C ALA A 18 27.48 -8.47 22.47
N ALA A 19 28.43 -7.86 21.74
CA ALA A 19 28.12 -6.89 20.69
C ALA A 19 27.67 -7.55 19.36
N LEU A 20 28.01 -8.82 19.11
CA LEU A 20 27.60 -9.52 17.87
C LEU A 20 26.17 -10.06 17.91
N ALA A 21 25.57 -10.23 19.09
CA ALA A 21 24.18 -10.71 19.20
C ALA A 21 23.14 -9.63 18.86
N ALA A 22 23.51 -8.35 18.86
CA ALA A 22 22.59 -7.23 18.63
C ALA A 22 22.17 -7.04 17.17
N CYS A 23 22.89 -7.63 16.19
CA CYS A 23 22.57 -7.49 14.76
C CYS A 23 21.74 -8.64 14.18
N ALA A 24 21.50 -9.71 14.96
CA ALA A 24 20.70 -10.86 14.50
C ALA A 24 19.18 -10.68 14.74
N GLY A 25 18.79 -9.70 15.55
CA GLY A 25 17.40 -9.30 15.74
C GLY A 25 16.88 -8.43 14.59
N ARG A 26 16.97 -8.90 13.34
CA ARG A 26 16.07 -8.34 12.32
C ARG A 26 14.66 -8.78 12.73
N PRO A 27 13.72 -7.87 13.01
CA PRO A 27 12.34 -8.27 13.20
C PRO A 27 11.91 -8.98 11.92
N THR A 28 11.77 -10.32 12.00
CA THR A 28 11.03 -11.10 11.01
C THR A 28 9.65 -10.50 10.99
N ARG A 29 9.35 -9.77 9.91
CA ARG A 29 8.04 -9.19 9.67
C ARG A 29 7.02 -10.34 9.78
N PRO A 30 6.17 -10.36 10.81
CA PRO A 30 5.23 -11.46 10.97
C PRO A 30 4.25 -11.39 9.81
N GLY A 31 3.93 -12.52 9.21
CA GLY A 31 2.90 -12.69 8.17
C GLY A 31 3.41 -12.51 6.74
N GLY A 32 2.97 -13.42 5.88
CA GLY A 32 3.35 -13.47 4.46
C GLY A 32 2.91 -12.23 3.67
N ASP A 33 3.23 -12.25 2.37
CA ASP A 33 2.91 -11.18 1.45
C ASP A 33 1.39 -10.91 1.40
N LEU A 34 1.02 -9.65 1.12
CA LEU A 34 -0.37 -9.29 0.86
C LEU A 34 -0.90 -10.08 -0.35
N PRO A 35 -2.17 -10.54 -0.31
CA PRO A 35 -2.73 -11.27 -1.44
C PRO A 35 -2.92 -10.30 -2.61
N PRO A 36 -2.62 -10.72 -3.85
CA PRO A 36 -2.98 -9.94 -5.01
C PRO A 36 -4.50 -9.89 -5.13
N LEU A 37 -5.07 -8.71 -5.36
CA LEU A 37 -6.51 -8.56 -5.54
C LEU A 37 -6.92 -8.82 -6.98
N ARG A 38 -6.22 -8.19 -7.95
CA ARG A 38 -6.44 -8.35 -9.40
C ARG A 38 -7.93 -8.41 -9.80
N LEU A 39 -8.74 -7.54 -9.19
CA LEU A 39 -10.18 -7.49 -9.44
C LEU A 39 -10.45 -7.13 -10.90
N SER A 40 -11.50 -7.70 -11.50
CA SER A 40 -11.93 -7.26 -12.83
C SER A 40 -12.38 -5.80 -12.79
N PRO A 41 -12.12 -5.00 -13.84
CA PRO A 41 -12.62 -3.63 -13.92
C PRO A 41 -14.14 -3.55 -13.73
N ALA A 42 -14.89 -4.44 -14.39
CA ALA A 42 -16.34 -4.58 -14.24
C ALA A 42 -16.85 -4.74 -12.79
N SER A 43 -16.04 -5.29 -11.88
CA SER A 43 -16.45 -5.43 -10.47
C SER A 43 -16.53 -4.11 -9.70
N LEU A 44 -16.05 -3.00 -10.30
CA LEU A 44 -16.25 -1.64 -9.81
C LEU A 44 -17.73 -1.23 -9.81
N GLN A 45 -18.51 -1.75 -10.78
CA GLN A 45 -19.94 -1.43 -10.95
C GLN A 45 -20.20 0.08 -11.15
N GLY A 46 -19.34 0.75 -11.90
CA GLY A 46 -19.42 2.17 -12.19
C GLY A 46 -18.23 2.64 -13.01
N THR A 47 -18.13 3.95 -13.21
CA THR A 47 -16.94 4.56 -13.82
C THR A 47 -16.27 5.51 -12.85
N LEU A 48 -14.95 5.66 -12.99
CA LEU A 48 -14.16 6.66 -12.28
C LEU A 48 -13.47 7.53 -13.33
N ALA A 49 -13.46 8.83 -13.07
CA ALA A 49 -12.56 9.78 -13.70
C ALA A 49 -12.16 10.73 -12.58
N LEU A 50 -10.96 10.56 -12.04
CA LEU A 50 -10.51 11.24 -10.82
C LEU A 50 -9.12 11.82 -11.04
N GLN A 51 -8.96 13.09 -10.67
CA GLN A 51 -7.64 13.68 -10.42
C GLN A 51 -7.40 13.70 -8.92
N GLN A 52 -6.25 13.21 -8.47
CA GLN A 52 -5.95 13.02 -7.07
C GLN A 52 -4.56 13.53 -6.71
N GLN A 53 -4.43 14.06 -5.51
CA GLN A 53 -3.17 14.33 -4.85
C GLN A 53 -2.88 13.23 -3.85
N LEU A 54 -1.68 12.68 -3.92
CA LEU A 54 -1.22 11.60 -3.07
C LEU A 54 -0.07 12.09 -2.19
N HIS A 55 -0.15 11.84 -0.90
CA HIS A 55 0.97 12.03 0.02
C HIS A 55 1.45 10.68 0.54
N PHE A 56 2.58 10.22 0.02
CA PHE A 56 3.18 8.92 0.35
C PHE A 56 4.23 9.07 1.45
N ARG A 57 4.22 8.16 2.43
CA ARG A 57 5.18 8.13 3.55
C ARG A 57 5.73 6.73 3.75
N PHE A 58 7.05 6.60 3.79
CA PHE A 58 7.75 5.35 4.14
C PHE A 58 8.99 5.66 4.99
N GLY A 59 8.93 5.33 6.28
CA GLY A 59 9.97 5.69 7.23
C GLY A 59 10.13 7.20 7.33
N ARG A 60 11.29 7.73 6.89
CA ARG A 60 11.56 9.18 6.83
C ARG A 60 11.35 9.78 5.43
N VAL A 61 11.00 8.96 4.45
CA VAL A 61 10.80 9.38 3.07
C VAL A 61 9.35 9.78 2.91
N GLU A 62 9.13 11.03 2.51
CA GLU A 62 7.80 11.55 2.18
C GLU A 62 7.82 12.11 0.76
N ARG A 63 6.76 11.87 -0.02
CA ARG A 63 6.65 12.30 -1.42
C ARG A 63 5.21 12.69 -1.73
N ASP A 64 5.05 13.87 -2.33
CA ASP A 64 3.81 14.26 -2.96
C ASP A 64 3.80 13.84 -4.42
N LEU A 65 2.68 13.30 -4.86
CA LEU A 65 2.43 12.82 -6.22
C LEU A 65 1.07 13.31 -6.68
N ASP A 66 0.93 13.48 -7.99
CA ASP A 66 -0.37 13.67 -8.63
C ASP A 66 -0.75 12.39 -9.37
N ALA A 67 -2.03 12.05 -9.33
CA ALA A 67 -2.57 10.89 -10.03
C ALA A 67 -3.78 11.27 -10.88
N LEU A 68 -3.84 10.72 -12.09
CA LEU A 68 -5.03 10.70 -12.93
C LEU A 68 -5.49 9.25 -13.05
N LEU A 69 -6.72 8.99 -12.62
CA LEU A 69 -7.34 7.68 -12.58
C LEU A 69 -8.59 7.69 -13.45
N GLU A 70 -8.64 6.75 -14.39
CA GLU A 70 -9.84 6.43 -15.15
C GLU A 70 -10.14 4.94 -14.98
N ALA A 71 -11.41 4.59 -14.76
CA ALA A 71 -11.84 3.21 -14.73
C ALA A 71 -13.26 3.06 -15.27
N ASP A 72 -13.49 1.98 -16.00
CA ASP A 72 -14.80 1.54 -16.46
C ASP A 72 -14.93 0.02 -16.31
N ASP A 73 -15.91 -0.58 -16.98
CA ASP A 73 -16.14 -2.01 -16.92
C ASP A 73 -15.11 -2.84 -17.69
N ALA A 74 -14.33 -2.22 -18.57
CA ALA A 74 -13.34 -2.87 -19.42
C ALA A 74 -11.91 -2.69 -18.92
N GLN A 75 -11.56 -1.54 -18.36
CA GLN A 75 -10.18 -1.23 -17.98
C GLN A 75 -10.05 -0.24 -16.82
N VAL A 76 -8.88 -0.30 -16.17
CA VAL A 76 -8.38 0.69 -15.22
C VAL A 76 -7.11 1.30 -15.81
N GLN A 77 -7.04 2.62 -15.84
CA GLN A 77 -5.89 3.40 -16.27
C GLN A 77 -5.46 4.35 -15.16
N LEU A 78 -4.19 4.31 -14.79
CA LEU A 78 -3.62 5.18 -13.78
C LEU A 78 -2.33 5.81 -14.30
N LEU A 79 -2.25 7.14 -14.22
CA LEU A 79 -1.04 7.91 -14.45
C LEU A 79 -0.61 8.55 -13.13
N VAL A 80 0.62 8.31 -12.69
CA VAL A 80 1.20 8.94 -11.49
C VAL A 80 2.38 9.81 -11.89
N GLN A 81 2.40 11.03 -11.38
CA GLN A 81 3.41 12.03 -11.66
C GLN A 81 4.05 12.52 -10.36
N ALA A 82 5.34 12.83 -10.41
CA ALA A 82 6.06 13.49 -9.33
C ALA A 82 6.88 14.62 -9.93
N MET A 83 6.85 15.81 -9.31
CA MET A 83 7.64 16.97 -9.76
C MET A 83 7.41 17.32 -11.24
N GLY A 84 6.18 17.17 -11.74
CA GLY A 84 5.83 17.43 -13.14
C GLY A 84 6.36 16.40 -14.15
N GLN A 85 6.97 15.30 -13.69
CA GLN A 85 7.43 14.20 -14.54
C GLN A 85 6.54 12.99 -14.33
N THR A 86 6.17 12.33 -15.43
CA THR A 86 5.49 11.02 -15.36
C THR A 86 6.41 10.01 -14.69
N GLY A 87 6.00 9.53 -13.52
CA GLY A 87 6.71 8.48 -12.81
C GLY A 87 6.24 7.10 -13.23
N PHE A 88 4.93 6.94 -13.44
CA PHE A 88 4.33 5.62 -13.63
C PHE A 88 3.03 5.69 -14.44
N ARG A 89 2.82 4.75 -15.34
CA ARG A 89 1.54 4.50 -16.01
C ARG A 89 1.17 3.03 -15.87
N VAL A 90 -0.07 2.76 -15.50
CA VAL A 90 -0.65 1.42 -15.37
C VAL A 90 -1.88 1.33 -16.25
N ARG A 91 -2.02 0.20 -16.94
CA ARG A 91 -3.27 -0.22 -17.57
C ARG A 91 -3.59 -1.65 -17.13
N TRP A 92 -4.81 -1.87 -16.67
CA TRP A 92 -5.29 -3.17 -16.23
C TRP A 92 -6.64 -3.48 -16.89
N ASP A 93 -6.74 -4.59 -17.61
CA ASP A 93 -7.96 -5.01 -18.31
C ASP A 93 -8.69 -6.20 -17.65
N GLY A 94 -8.27 -6.58 -16.44
CA GLY A 94 -8.77 -7.78 -15.76
C GLY A 94 -7.94 -9.04 -16.03
N GLN A 95 -7.03 -9.02 -17.01
CA GLN A 95 -6.18 -10.15 -17.36
C GLN A 95 -4.69 -9.77 -17.40
N HIS A 96 -4.37 -8.66 -18.07
CA HIS A 96 -3.01 -8.17 -18.30
C HIS A 96 -2.80 -6.83 -17.61
N LEU A 97 -1.67 -6.75 -16.91
CA LEU A 97 -1.18 -5.54 -16.27
C LEU A 97 -0.03 -4.98 -17.10
N ASP A 98 -0.30 -3.91 -17.84
CA ASP A 98 0.74 -3.18 -18.55
C ASP A 98 1.25 -2.05 -17.67
N GLU A 99 2.58 -1.95 -17.55
CA GLU A 99 3.24 -0.86 -16.85
C GLU A 99 4.24 -0.12 -17.74
N GLN A 100 4.30 1.20 -17.58
CA GLN A 100 5.41 2.01 -18.05
C GLN A 100 5.96 2.79 -16.86
N ARG A 101 7.22 2.52 -16.54
CA ARG A 101 7.89 3.10 -15.37
C ARG A 101 9.03 4.02 -15.78
N ALA A 102 9.14 5.15 -15.11
CA ALA A 102 10.29 6.01 -15.27
C ALA A 102 11.55 5.35 -14.65
N PRO A 103 12.74 5.54 -15.26
CA PRO A 103 13.99 4.97 -14.74
C PRO A 103 14.37 5.44 -13.33
N TRP A 104 13.90 6.63 -12.93
CA TRP A 104 14.17 7.21 -11.62
C TRP A 104 13.31 6.61 -10.50
N LEU A 105 12.24 5.87 -10.82
CA LEU A 105 11.34 5.32 -9.83
C LEU A 105 11.99 4.10 -9.14
N PRO A 106 12.02 4.04 -7.79
CA PRO A 106 12.59 2.91 -7.06
C PRO A 106 11.97 1.57 -7.47
N ARG A 107 12.77 0.50 -7.49
CA ARG A 107 12.32 -0.85 -7.87
C ARG A 107 11.25 -1.42 -6.94
N GLN A 108 11.19 -0.92 -5.71
CA GLN A 108 10.22 -1.29 -4.70
C GLN A 108 8.80 -0.82 -5.03
N VAL A 109 8.67 0.21 -5.87
CA VAL A 109 7.36 0.62 -6.41
C VAL A 109 7.01 -0.33 -7.56
N ARG A 110 5.95 -1.11 -7.36
CA ARG A 110 5.48 -2.19 -8.25
C ARG A 110 4.06 -1.89 -8.72
N ALA A 111 3.74 -2.08 -10.01
CA ALA A 111 2.40 -1.82 -10.53
C ALA A 111 1.33 -2.65 -9.82
N GLU A 112 1.64 -3.91 -9.53
CA GLU A 112 0.71 -4.85 -8.90
C GLU A 112 0.26 -4.31 -7.55
N ARG A 113 1.19 -3.82 -6.72
CA ARG A 113 0.89 -3.28 -5.40
C ARG A 113 0.10 -1.97 -5.49
N VAL A 114 0.44 -1.11 -6.45
CA VAL A 114 -0.31 0.13 -6.69
C VAL A 114 -1.75 -0.17 -7.12
N LEU A 115 -1.93 -1.14 -8.02
CA LEU A 115 -3.25 -1.61 -8.43
C LEU A 115 -4.03 -2.21 -7.25
N ASP A 116 -3.38 -3.03 -6.42
CA ASP A 116 -4.02 -3.63 -5.25
C ASP A 116 -4.43 -2.57 -4.21
N ASP A 117 -3.62 -1.54 -3.98
CA ASP A 117 -3.98 -0.42 -3.09
C ASP A 117 -5.16 0.38 -3.62
N LEU A 118 -5.14 0.67 -4.92
CA LEU A 118 -6.22 1.35 -5.63
C LEU A 118 -7.54 0.57 -5.51
N GLN A 119 -7.50 -0.75 -5.79
CA GLN A 119 -8.65 -1.63 -5.69
C GLN A 119 -9.13 -1.73 -4.23
N PHE A 120 -8.22 -1.88 -3.27
CA PHE A 120 -8.60 -1.91 -1.86
C PHE A 120 -9.28 -0.62 -1.40
N ALA A 121 -8.83 0.54 -1.90
CA ALA A 121 -9.38 1.84 -1.53
C ALA A 121 -10.77 2.10 -2.15
N LEU A 122 -10.96 1.75 -3.42
CA LEU A 122 -12.08 2.23 -4.23
C LEU A 122 -13.11 1.16 -4.63
N TRP A 123 -12.75 -0.13 -4.67
CA TRP A 123 -13.70 -1.16 -5.11
C TRP A 123 -14.71 -1.52 -4.01
N PRO A 124 -15.87 -2.10 -4.38
CA PRO A 124 -16.82 -2.63 -3.41
C PRO A 124 -16.19 -3.72 -2.52
N THR A 125 -16.50 -3.69 -1.22
CA THR A 125 -15.99 -4.67 -0.24
C THR A 125 -16.33 -6.11 -0.63
N ALA A 126 -17.51 -6.33 -1.22
CA ALA A 126 -17.93 -7.65 -1.68
C ALA A 126 -17.05 -8.20 -2.82
N ALA A 127 -16.61 -7.34 -3.74
CA ALA A 127 -15.71 -7.73 -4.82
C ALA A 127 -14.33 -8.13 -4.28
N ILE A 128 -13.81 -7.36 -3.31
CA ILE A 128 -12.57 -7.70 -2.61
C ILE A 128 -12.71 -9.04 -1.89
N ALA A 129 -13.77 -9.23 -1.08
CA ALA A 129 -13.99 -10.46 -0.33
C ALA A 129 -14.05 -11.71 -1.22
N ALA A 130 -14.60 -11.59 -2.44
CA ALA A 130 -14.75 -12.70 -3.36
C ALA A 130 -13.43 -13.29 -3.90
N VAL A 131 -12.32 -12.53 -3.85
CA VAL A 131 -11.01 -12.97 -4.34
C VAL A 131 -10.01 -13.29 -3.23
N LEU A 132 -10.37 -13.04 -1.97
CA LEU A 132 -9.48 -13.28 -0.85
C LEU A 132 -9.28 -14.78 -0.58
N PRO A 133 -8.06 -15.23 -0.26
CA PRO A 133 -7.85 -16.59 0.24
C PRO A 133 -8.53 -16.82 1.59
N ALA A 134 -8.76 -18.08 1.96
CA ALA A 134 -9.56 -18.45 3.15
C ALA A 134 -9.10 -17.82 4.49
N GLU A 135 -7.80 -17.62 4.67
CA GLU A 135 -7.22 -17.03 5.90
C GLU A 135 -7.26 -15.49 5.93
N TRP A 136 -7.79 -14.87 4.87
CA TRP A 136 -7.90 -13.43 4.72
C TRP A 136 -9.34 -12.98 4.86
N THR A 137 -9.54 -11.86 5.54
CA THR A 137 -10.86 -11.24 5.71
C THR A 137 -10.79 -9.74 5.46
N VAL A 138 -11.84 -9.21 4.83
CA VAL A 138 -12.05 -7.77 4.70
C VAL A 138 -13.32 -7.37 5.43
N THR A 139 -13.23 -6.30 6.22
CA THR A 139 -14.37 -5.69 6.92
C THR A 139 -14.44 -4.22 6.58
N ASP A 140 -15.65 -3.68 6.41
CA ASP A 140 -15.88 -2.27 6.12
C ASP A 140 -17.12 -1.79 6.90
N ASP A 141 -16.96 -0.73 7.69
CA ASP A 141 -18.04 -0.10 8.48
C ASP A 141 -18.50 1.25 7.90
N GLY A 142 -18.02 1.61 6.71
CA GLY A 142 -18.33 2.85 6.02
C GLY A 142 -17.37 4.00 6.34
N GLU A 143 -16.69 3.97 7.49
CA GLU A 143 -15.63 4.92 7.84
C GLU A 143 -14.25 4.25 7.73
N HIS A 144 -14.16 3.01 8.17
CA HIS A 144 -12.94 2.22 8.20
C HIS A 144 -13.11 0.92 7.41
N ARG A 145 -12.11 0.60 6.60
CA ARG A 145 -11.96 -0.70 5.95
C ARG A 145 -10.65 -1.36 6.38
N ARG A 146 -10.72 -2.62 6.79
CA ARG A 146 -9.57 -3.38 7.28
C ARG A 146 -9.42 -4.68 6.50
N LEU A 147 -8.20 -4.97 6.07
CA LEU A 147 -7.80 -6.28 5.56
C LEU A 147 -7.00 -6.99 6.64
N GLN A 148 -7.39 -8.20 7.00
CA GLN A 148 -6.77 -8.97 8.07
C GLN A 148 -6.35 -10.36 7.56
N HIS A 149 -5.27 -10.89 8.13
CA HIS A 149 -4.82 -12.27 7.93
C HIS A 149 -4.62 -12.92 9.29
N ALA A 150 -5.34 -14.02 9.54
CA ALA A 150 -5.35 -14.71 10.83
C ALA A 150 -5.58 -13.75 12.04
N GLY A 151 -6.52 -12.81 11.89
CA GLY A 151 -6.86 -11.81 12.91
C GLY A 151 -5.84 -10.68 13.11
N GLN A 152 -4.77 -10.65 12.31
CA GLN A 152 -3.81 -9.55 12.31
C GLN A 152 -4.09 -8.60 11.15
N GLU A 153 -4.24 -7.33 11.47
CA GLU A 153 -4.46 -6.29 10.48
C GLU A 153 -3.23 -6.11 9.57
N ALA A 154 -3.52 -6.03 8.28
CA ALA A 154 -2.53 -5.95 7.22
C ALA A 154 -2.63 -4.63 6.46
N LEU A 155 -3.86 -4.20 6.15
CA LEU A 155 -4.18 -2.89 5.58
C LEU A 155 -5.30 -2.23 6.39
N HIS A 156 -5.18 -0.92 6.56
CA HIS A 156 -6.20 -0.07 7.14
C HIS A 156 -6.53 1.07 6.17
N LEU A 157 -7.79 1.30 5.87
CA LEU A 157 -8.25 2.46 5.13
C LEU A 157 -9.22 3.24 6.01
N GLN A 158 -8.96 4.52 6.21
CA GLN A 158 -9.88 5.45 6.86
C GLN A 158 -10.41 6.47 5.84
N ARG A 159 -11.72 6.71 5.87
CA ARG A 159 -12.42 7.74 5.09
C ARG A 159 -12.63 8.94 6.01
N HIS A 160 -12.12 10.10 5.62
CA HIS A 160 -12.26 11.32 6.39
C HIS A 160 -13.49 12.14 5.94
N ALA A 161 -14.00 12.98 6.84
CA ALA A 161 -15.16 13.83 6.58
C ALA A 161 -14.92 14.86 5.46
N ASP A 162 -13.66 15.20 5.18
CA ASP A 162 -13.26 16.07 4.07
C ASP A 162 -13.19 15.34 2.71
N GLY A 163 -13.56 14.05 2.67
CA GLY A 163 -13.53 13.21 1.48
C GLY A 163 -12.16 12.59 1.18
N SER A 164 -11.13 12.91 1.96
CA SER A 164 -9.82 12.27 1.82
C SER A 164 -9.81 10.84 2.35
N LEU A 165 -8.90 10.03 1.82
CA LEU A 165 -8.66 8.66 2.27
C LEU A 165 -7.27 8.55 2.87
N GLN A 166 -7.13 7.83 3.97
CA GLN A 166 -5.84 7.43 4.53
C GLN A 166 -5.72 5.91 4.43
N LEU A 167 -4.74 5.42 3.67
CA LEU A 167 -4.40 4.00 3.56
C LEU A 167 -3.08 3.75 4.30
N ASP A 168 -3.12 2.89 5.32
CA ASP A 168 -1.94 2.40 6.02
C ASP A 168 -1.69 0.93 5.64
N ASN A 169 -0.54 0.68 5.02
CA ASN A 169 -0.07 -0.66 4.74
C ASN A 169 0.84 -1.13 5.88
N LEU A 170 0.27 -1.81 6.86
CA LEU A 170 0.97 -2.29 8.06
C LEU A 170 1.96 -3.42 7.72
N ARG A 171 1.65 -4.21 6.67
CA ARG A 171 2.53 -5.27 6.18
C ARG A 171 3.73 -4.75 5.42
N GLU A 172 3.65 -3.62 4.73
CA GLU A 172 4.77 -3.08 3.93
C GLU A 172 5.41 -1.84 4.56
N GLY A 173 4.75 -1.20 5.52
CA GLY A 173 5.29 -0.14 6.39
C GLY A 173 5.21 1.26 5.80
N TYR A 174 4.30 1.48 4.85
CA TYR A 174 4.04 2.79 4.26
C TYR A 174 2.60 3.23 4.50
N SER A 175 2.36 4.53 4.31
CA SER A 175 1.02 5.08 4.26
C SER A 175 0.83 6.05 3.10
N LEU A 176 -0.43 6.23 2.72
CA LEU A 176 -0.86 7.06 1.60
C LEU A 176 -2.08 7.88 2.02
N THR A 177 -1.96 9.20 1.97
CA THR A 177 -3.13 10.09 2.01
C THR A 177 -3.54 10.40 0.58
N ILE A 178 -4.83 10.22 0.26
CA ILE A 178 -5.40 10.39 -1.08
C ILE A 178 -6.46 11.48 -0.99
N ARG A 179 -6.28 12.56 -1.75
CA ARG A 179 -7.24 13.65 -1.86
C ARG A 179 -7.70 13.79 -3.30
N SER A 180 -8.99 13.63 -3.55
CA SER A 180 -9.54 13.96 -4.87
C SER A 180 -9.60 15.48 -5.03
N VAL A 181 -9.26 15.97 -6.21
CA VAL A 181 -9.41 17.37 -6.57
C VAL A 181 -10.83 17.56 -7.10
N ASP A 182 -11.62 18.42 -6.45
CA ASP A 182 -13.02 18.66 -6.82
C ASP A 182 -13.17 19.02 -8.30
N GLY A 183 -14.14 18.40 -8.99
CA GLY A 183 -14.50 18.67 -10.39
C GLY A 183 -14.59 17.45 -11.30
N ALA A 184 -14.13 16.27 -10.85
CA ALA A 184 -14.23 15.03 -11.60
C ALA A 184 -15.28 14.13 -10.95
N ALA A 185 -16.53 14.30 -11.37
CA ALA A 185 -17.69 13.60 -10.82
C ALA A 185 -17.58 12.08 -11.05
N ALA A 186 -17.65 11.29 -9.98
CA ALA A 186 -18.16 9.93 -10.09
C ALA A 186 -19.64 10.02 -10.52
N PRO A 187 -20.10 9.30 -11.56
CA PRO A 187 -21.52 9.29 -11.90
C PRO A 187 -22.32 8.75 -10.71
N ALA A 188 -23.42 9.43 -10.43
CA ALA A 188 -24.35 9.10 -9.36
C ALA A 188 -24.79 7.63 -9.45
N GLN A 189 -24.61 6.89 -8.37
CA GLN A 189 -25.30 5.62 -8.16
C GLN A 189 -26.78 5.95 -7.90
N GLU A 190 -27.61 5.77 -8.93
CA GLU A 190 -29.05 5.94 -8.85
C GLU A 190 -29.64 4.75 -8.09
N THR A 191 -30.02 4.97 -6.82
CA THR A 191 -30.75 4.01 -5.99
C THR A 191 -32.16 3.82 -6.55
N PRO A 192 -32.55 2.61 -7.01
CA PRO A 192 -33.94 2.37 -7.37
C PRO A 192 -34.82 2.35 -6.11
N ARG A 193 -35.93 3.08 -6.15
CA ARG A 193 -37.00 3.05 -5.14
C ARG A 193 -37.74 1.73 -5.12
#